data_AF-A0A3N5NSY9-F1
#
_entry.id   AF-A0A3N5NSY9-F1
#
_cell.length_a   1.000
_cell.length_b   1.000
_cell.length_c   1.000
_cell.angle_alpha   90.00
_cell.angle_beta   90.00
_cell.angle_gamma   90.00
#
_symmetry.space_group_name_H-M   'P 1'
#
loop_
_entity.id
_entity.type
_entity.pdbx_description
1 polymer ?
#
loop_
_entity_poly.entity_id
_entity_poly.type
_entity_poly.pdbx_seq_one_letter_code
_entity_poly.pdbx_strand_id
1 'polypeptide(L)'
;RLEQPEPLYRPYAVQVGTSQIGCLFRDHSLSDLIGFVYAGWQADAAASDFINRLVEAGRRFSSASGGEEATIAIILDGENAWEHFEGGGRPFLRALYGKLTAHPELRPVTMREAAARPRRTLDGIFPGSWIDGNFFIWIGHADDLRAWRQLRDARQMFGRVSPAASPADREQAFKELLIAEGSDWFWWYGDDHSSEHDLEFDELFRRHLRNVYHMLGQQVPEELFATNISTGQVPLTVVTPVGLLNPVLDGRSSSYFEWLPAGIVETDGPSGTMTGGERRDMAVRQLLFGFDLENLYLRLDLGGPAGQKLAEGLRCSVNFTTPVDWRLVLSGTNRGPMAELQQRAPNGTWVASRAATPSVAAAEVLEAALPFADLGLGPNNPFAFFVSILQGANELERHPAHRPVEGLVPETSFEKLNWKA
;
A
#
# COMPACT_ATOMS: atom_id res chain seq x y z
N ARG A 1 -28.64 2.97 26.58
CA ARG A 1 -28.80 4.02 27.62
C ARG A 1 -27.54 3.91 28.46
N LEU A 2 -26.69 4.94 28.52
CA LEU A 2 -25.49 4.92 29.36
C LEU A 2 -25.91 4.69 30.81
N GLU A 3 -25.41 3.61 31.42
CA GLU A 3 -25.77 3.22 32.79
C GLU A 3 -25.09 4.10 33.85
N GLN A 4 -24.02 4.81 33.49
CA GLN A 4 -23.27 5.71 34.37
C GLN A 4 -22.82 6.96 33.60
N PRO A 5 -23.57 8.09 33.64
CA PRO A 5 -23.15 9.35 33.01
C PRO A 5 -22.06 10.09 33.80
N GLU A 6 -21.87 9.79 35.09
CA GLU A 6 -20.95 10.50 35.99
C GLU A 6 -19.47 10.45 35.60
N PRO A 7 -18.95 9.35 35.04
CA PRO A 7 -17.60 9.28 34.53
C PRO A 7 -17.43 10.06 33.21
N LEU A 8 -18.50 10.23 32.44
CA LEU A 8 -18.41 10.69 31.06
C LEU A 8 -18.53 12.21 30.93
N TYR A 9 -19.47 12.82 31.65
CA TYR A 9 -19.80 14.24 31.47
C TYR A 9 -19.02 15.20 32.37
N ARG A 10 -17.72 14.93 32.56
CA ARG A 10 -16.81 15.75 33.36
C ARG A 10 -15.54 16.07 32.60
N PRO A 11 -14.98 17.29 32.77
CA PRO A 11 -13.61 17.56 32.39
C PRO A 11 -12.65 16.93 33.40
N TYR A 12 -11.63 16.26 32.90
CA TYR A 12 -10.60 15.59 33.67
C TYR A 12 -9.24 16.25 33.50
N ALA A 13 -8.41 16.07 34.52
CA ALA A 13 -6.97 16.26 34.44
C ALA A 13 -6.32 14.88 34.38
N VAL A 14 -5.54 14.60 33.35
CA VAL A 14 -4.73 13.37 33.29
C VAL A 14 -3.34 13.74 33.75
N GLN A 15 -2.90 13.11 34.84
CA GLN A 15 -1.57 13.31 35.40
C GLN A 15 -0.61 12.26 34.82
N VAL A 16 0.48 12.72 34.22
CA VAL A 16 1.55 11.85 33.71
C VAL A 16 2.89 12.39 34.22
N GLY A 17 3.43 11.74 35.25
CA GLY A 17 4.62 12.22 35.95
C GLY A 17 4.38 13.60 36.56
N THR A 18 5.17 14.60 36.15
CA THR A 18 5.00 16.01 36.59
C THR A 18 4.11 16.84 35.67
N SER A 19 3.62 16.27 34.56
CA SER A 19 2.81 16.97 33.56
C SER A 19 1.32 16.65 33.72
N GLN A 20 0.48 17.63 33.37
CA GLN A 20 -0.98 17.51 33.46
C GLN A 20 -1.62 17.95 32.15
N ILE A 21 -2.59 17.17 31.65
CA ILE A 21 -3.31 17.45 30.40
C ILE A 21 -4.82 17.44 30.68
N GLY A 22 -5.54 18.42 30.13
CA GLY A 22 -7.00 18.45 30.19
C GLY A 22 -7.61 17.41 29.24
N CYS A 23 -8.60 16.66 29.71
CA CYS A 23 -9.22 15.56 28.98
C CYS A 23 -10.75 15.62 29.09
N LEU A 24 -11.42 15.21 28.01
CA LEU A 24 -12.87 15.05 27.91
C LEU A 24 -13.13 13.70 27.25
N PHE A 25 -14.19 13.01 27.67
CA PHE A 25 -14.59 11.74 27.08
C PHE A 25 -15.79 11.92 26.15
N ARG A 26 -15.70 11.35 24.96
CA ARG A 26 -16.75 11.38 23.93
C ARG A 26 -17.99 10.66 24.41
N ASP A 27 -19.16 11.28 24.26
CA ASP A 27 -20.42 10.54 24.29
C ASP A 27 -20.63 9.83 22.96
N HIS A 28 -20.36 8.53 22.94
CA HIS A 28 -20.49 7.70 21.75
C HIS A 28 -21.91 7.72 21.20
N SER A 29 -22.92 7.47 22.05
CA SER A 29 -24.32 7.37 21.63
C SER A 29 -24.85 8.68 21.04
N LEU A 30 -24.53 9.82 21.66
CA LEU A 30 -25.00 11.11 21.18
C LEU A 30 -24.24 11.55 19.91
N SER A 31 -22.93 11.30 19.85
CA SER A 31 -22.15 11.64 18.65
C SER A 31 -22.62 10.84 17.42
N ASP A 32 -22.91 9.55 17.60
CA ASP A 32 -23.37 8.66 16.53
C ASP A 32 -24.75 9.01 15.98
N LEU A 33 -25.61 9.67 16.79
CA LEU A 33 -26.90 10.15 16.28
C LEU A 33 -26.70 11.16 15.14
N ILE A 34 -25.71 12.05 15.27
CA ILE A 34 -25.36 13.00 14.22
C ILE A 34 -24.69 12.27 13.05
N GLY A 35 -23.74 11.38 13.34
CA GLY A 35 -22.97 10.67 12.32
C GLY A 35 -23.81 9.74 11.44
N PHE A 36 -24.77 9.00 12.01
CA PHE A 36 -25.36 7.82 11.37
C PHE A 36 -26.88 7.77 11.37
N VAL A 37 -27.57 8.59 12.18
CA VAL A 37 -29.03 8.46 12.36
C VAL A 37 -29.80 9.64 11.78
N TYR A 38 -29.38 10.87 12.08
CA TYR A 38 -30.15 12.06 11.74
C TYR A 38 -30.11 12.44 10.26
N ALA A 39 -29.24 11.84 9.44
CA ALA A 39 -29.19 12.09 8.00
C ALA A 39 -30.54 11.85 7.31
N GLY A 40 -31.29 10.83 7.75
CA GLY A 40 -32.62 10.50 7.21
C GLY A 40 -33.79 11.31 7.81
N TRP A 41 -33.52 12.24 8.73
CA TRP A 41 -34.55 12.98 9.47
C TRP A 41 -34.74 14.38 8.92
N GLN A 42 -35.93 14.96 9.16
CA GLN A 42 -36.14 16.38 8.94
C GLN A 42 -35.28 17.21 9.90
N ALA A 43 -34.55 18.19 9.36
CA ALA A 43 -33.51 18.94 10.07
C ALA A 43 -33.95 19.53 11.43
N ASP A 44 -35.11 20.18 11.49
CA ASP A 44 -35.61 20.79 12.73
C ASP A 44 -36.03 19.75 13.78
N ALA A 45 -36.58 18.61 13.32
CA ALA A 45 -36.98 17.51 14.19
C ALA A 45 -35.75 16.81 14.78
N ALA A 46 -34.74 16.52 13.97
CA ALA A 46 -33.46 15.96 14.41
C ALA A 46 -32.76 16.88 15.43
N ALA A 47 -32.68 18.18 15.13
CA ALA A 47 -32.09 19.15 16.04
C ALA A 47 -32.86 19.23 17.36
N SER A 48 -34.20 19.18 17.33
CA SER A 48 -35.03 19.21 18.55
C SER A 48 -34.86 17.95 19.39
N ASP A 49 -34.83 16.77 18.77
CA ASP A 49 -34.55 15.50 19.47
C ASP A 49 -33.16 15.52 20.12
N PHE A 50 -32.14 16.01 19.41
CA PHE A 50 -30.79 16.10 19.95
C PHE A 50 -30.69 17.04 21.17
N ILE A 51 -31.31 18.22 21.11
CA ILE A 51 -31.37 19.16 22.23
C ILE A 51 -32.04 18.52 23.44
N ASN A 52 -33.18 17.85 23.24
CA ASN A 52 -33.90 17.19 24.33
C ASN A 52 -33.03 16.11 25.00
N ARG A 53 -32.26 15.35 24.23
CA ARG A 53 -31.32 14.35 24.75
C ARG A 53 -30.18 14.98 25.55
N LEU A 54 -29.61 16.10 25.09
CA LEU A 54 -28.57 16.82 25.83
C LEU A 54 -29.09 17.33 27.19
N VAL A 55 -30.28 17.93 27.20
CA VAL A 55 -30.92 18.43 28.43
C VAL A 55 -31.20 17.27 29.38
N GLU A 56 -31.76 16.17 28.88
CA GLU A 56 -32.02 15.00 29.70
C GLU A 56 -30.72 14.39 30.27
N ALA A 57 -29.67 14.29 29.47
CA ALA A 57 -28.35 13.82 29.89
C ALA A 57 -27.77 14.71 31.01
N GLY A 58 -27.83 16.03 30.84
CA GLY A 58 -27.38 17.00 31.84
C GLY A 58 -28.17 16.91 33.16
N ARG A 59 -29.50 16.82 33.09
CA ARG A 59 -30.35 16.67 34.29
C ARG A 59 -30.09 15.37 35.06
N ARG A 60 -29.93 14.25 34.34
CA ARG A 60 -29.58 12.95 34.94
C ARG A 60 -28.23 13.02 35.64
N PHE A 61 -27.23 13.59 34.98
CA PHE A 61 -25.91 13.77 35.58
C PHE A 61 -25.96 14.67 36.81
N SER A 62 -26.64 15.82 36.73
CA SER A 62 -26.77 16.75 37.86
C SER A 62 -27.44 16.08 39.06
N SER A 63 -28.48 15.27 38.82
CA SER A 63 -29.16 14.50 39.88
C SER A 63 -28.25 13.44 40.51
N ALA A 64 -27.46 12.73 39.71
CA ALA A 64 -26.57 11.68 40.18
C ALA A 64 -25.29 12.20 40.89
N SER A 65 -24.85 13.41 40.53
CA SER A 65 -23.63 14.04 41.05
C SER A 65 -23.88 15.03 42.21
N GLY A 66 -25.11 15.16 42.70
CA GLY A 66 -25.43 16.10 43.77
C GLY A 66 -25.42 17.57 43.33
N GLY A 67 -25.75 17.84 42.07
CA GLY A 67 -25.94 19.18 41.52
C GLY A 67 -24.77 19.70 40.68
N GLU A 68 -23.82 18.87 40.26
CA GLU A 68 -22.74 19.33 39.38
C GLU A 68 -23.26 19.71 37.97
N GLU A 69 -22.57 20.64 37.34
CA GLU A 69 -22.78 21.04 35.94
C GLU A 69 -22.15 19.99 35.01
N ALA A 70 -22.95 19.43 34.11
CA ALA A 70 -22.49 18.44 33.12
C ALA A 70 -21.68 19.11 32.00
N THR A 71 -20.60 18.47 31.58
CA THR A 71 -19.85 18.81 30.36
C THR A 71 -19.94 17.65 29.38
N ILE A 72 -20.82 17.76 28.37
CA ILE A 72 -21.09 16.69 27.40
C ILE A 72 -20.25 16.94 26.15
N ALA A 73 -19.26 16.08 25.88
CA ALA A 73 -18.42 16.20 24.68
C ALA A 73 -19.02 15.40 23.52
N ILE A 74 -19.36 16.12 22.45
CA ILE A 74 -19.84 15.56 21.19
C ILE A 74 -18.70 15.66 20.19
N ILE A 75 -18.13 14.51 19.81
CA ILE A 75 -16.92 14.41 18.99
C ILE A 75 -17.22 13.42 17.87
N LEU A 76 -17.05 13.86 16.63
CA LEU A 76 -17.31 13.09 15.42
C LEU A 76 -16.41 13.59 14.29
N ASP A 77 -16.27 12.79 13.24
CA ASP A 77 -15.56 13.16 12.02
C ASP A 77 -16.24 14.31 11.28
N GLY A 78 -15.40 15.13 10.64
CA GLY A 78 -15.84 16.35 9.98
C GLY A 78 -16.39 16.14 8.57
N GLU A 79 -16.16 14.97 7.99
CA GLU A 79 -16.42 14.65 6.59
C GLU A 79 -17.56 13.63 6.41
N ASN A 80 -17.63 12.62 7.27
CA ASN A 80 -18.47 11.43 7.06
C ASN A 80 -19.99 11.68 7.10
N ALA A 81 -20.45 12.64 7.91
CA ALA A 81 -21.90 12.80 8.11
C ALA A 81 -22.58 13.56 6.96
N TRP A 82 -21.94 14.60 6.42
CA TRP A 82 -22.68 15.70 5.78
C TRP A 82 -23.19 15.40 4.38
N GLU A 83 -22.53 14.50 3.64
CA GLU A 83 -22.95 14.11 2.30
C GLU A 83 -24.30 13.40 2.27
N HIS A 84 -24.70 12.80 3.39
CA HIS A 84 -25.98 12.11 3.54
C HIS A 84 -27.12 13.02 4.03
N PHE A 85 -26.80 14.20 4.56
CA PHE A 85 -27.82 15.15 5.02
C PHE A 85 -28.32 16.01 3.85
N GLU A 86 -29.62 16.33 3.90
CA GLU A 86 -30.21 17.31 2.99
C GLU A 86 -29.42 18.63 2.97
N GLY A 87 -29.03 19.08 1.78
CA GLY A 87 -28.29 20.32 1.60
C GLY A 87 -26.91 20.34 2.24
N GLY A 88 -26.27 19.17 2.39
CA GLY A 88 -24.93 19.04 2.97
C GLY A 88 -24.90 19.38 4.47
N GLY A 89 -25.96 19.04 5.21
CA GLY A 89 -26.08 19.29 6.66
C GLY A 89 -26.39 20.74 7.05
N ARG A 90 -26.37 21.70 6.12
CA ARG A 90 -26.60 23.13 6.42
C ARG A 90 -27.94 23.42 7.13
N PRO A 91 -29.09 22.83 6.70
CA PRO A 91 -30.35 23.05 7.40
C PRO A 91 -30.31 22.53 8.84
N PHE A 92 -29.75 21.33 9.06
CA PHE A 92 -29.61 20.73 10.39
C PHE A 92 -28.69 21.55 11.29
N LEU A 93 -27.50 21.92 10.82
CA LEU A 93 -26.53 22.70 11.61
C LEU A 93 -27.09 24.06 12.03
N ARG A 94 -27.83 24.75 11.14
CA ARG A 94 -28.52 26.01 11.48
C ARG A 94 -29.58 25.82 12.56
N ALA A 95 -30.41 24.78 12.43
CA ALA A 95 -31.42 24.47 13.42
C ALA A 95 -30.79 24.09 14.77
N LEU A 96 -29.77 23.23 14.75
CA LEU A 96 -29.05 22.78 15.93
C LEU A 96 -28.38 23.93 16.67
N TYR A 97 -27.55 24.73 15.99
CA TYR A 97 -26.86 25.86 16.63
C TYR A 97 -27.84 26.94 17.09
N GLY A 98 -28.90 27.22 16.33
CA GLY A 98 -29.95 28.14 16.75
C GLY A 98 -30.62 27.70 18.06
N LYS A 99 -30.97 26.42 18.18
CA LYS A 99 -31.56 25.86 19.41
C LYS A 99 -30.55 25.80 20.56
N LEU A 100 -29.29 25.41 20.32
CA LEU A 100 -28.24 25.38 21.34
C LEU A 100 -28.02 26.74 21.99
N THR A 101 -27.95 27.81 21.19
CA THR A 101 -27.74 29.18 21.72
C THR A 101 -28.97 29.74 22.43
N ALA A 102 -30.17 29.32 22.04
CA ALA A 102 -31.41 29.81 22.64
C ALA A 102 -31.86 29.02 23.90
N HIS A 103 -31.32 27.82 24.14
CA HIS A 103 -31.79 26.95 25.21
C HIS A 103 -31.26 27.39 26.59
N PRO A 104 -32.12 27.60 27.61
CA PRO A 104 -31.71 28.18 28.89
C PRO A 104 -30.85 27.25 29.76
N GLU A 105 -30.92 25.93 29.55
CA GLU A 105 -30.15 24.93 30.30
C GLU A 105 -28.86 24.48 29.59
N LEU A 106 -28.62 24.92 28.35
CA LEU A 106 -27.45 24.50 27.59
C LEU A 106 -26.55 25.70 27.32
N ARG A 107 -25.25 25.48 27.37
CA ARG A 107 -24.25 26.49 27.05
C ARG A 107 -23.18 25.86 26.16
N PRO A 108 -23.11 26.21 24.87
CA PRO A 108 -22.01 25.77 24.02
C PRO A 108 -20.71 26.42 24.51
N VAL A 109 -19.66 25.62 24.60
CA VAL A 109 -18.31 26.04 25.01
C VAL A 109 -17.28 25.40 24.09
N THR A 110 -16.13 26.04 23.99
CA THR A 110 -14.97 25.46 23.32
C THR A 110 -14.34 24.38 24.20
N MET A 111 -13.60 23.46 23.58
CA MET A 111 -12.81 22.44 24.30
C MET A 111 -11.83 23.07 25.29
N ARG A 112 -11.25 24.24 24.94
CA ARG A 112 -10.34 24.99 25.82
C ARG A 112 -11.05 25.48 27.08
N GLU A 113 -12.25 26.03 26.95
CA GLU A 113 -13.04 26.52 28.09
C GLU A 113 -13.49 25.37 28.99
N ALA A 114 -13.95 24.27 28.39
CA ALA A 114 -14.36 23.07 29.12
C ALA A 114 -13.18 22.44 29.89
N ALA A 115 -12.02 22.30 29.26
CA ALA A 115 -10.84 21.67 29.86
C ALA A 115 -10.07 22.57 30.84
N ALA A 116 -10.34 23.88 30.88
CA ALA A 116 -9.62 24.83 31.75
C ALA A 116 -9.88 24.62 33.25
N ARG A 117 -10.95 23.90 33.62
CA ARG A 117 -11.34 23.66 35.02
C ARG A 117 -11.64 22.18 35.24
N PRO A 118 -10.61 21.30 35.23
CA PRO A 118 -10.81 19.88 35.46
C PRO A 118 -11.44 19.66 36.84
N ARG A 119 -12.45 18.80 36.90
CA ARG A 119 -13.20 18.49 38.13
C ARG A 119 -12.60 17.32 38.91
N ARG A 120 -11.86 16.46 38.20
CA ARG A 120 -11.24 15.27 38.76
C ARG A 120 -9.92 14.97 38.08
N THR A 121 -8.97 14.44 38.85
CA THR A 121 -7.70 13.95 38.32
C THR A 121 -7.76 12.44 38.10
N LEU A 122 -7.19 12.00 36.99
CA LEU A 122 -6.93 10.61 36.65
C LEU A 122 -5.42 10.38 36.66
N ASP A 123 -4.99 9.28 37.26
CA ASP A 123 -3.57 8.88 37.31
C ASP A 123 -3.09 8.25 35.99
N GLY A 124 -4.01 8.04 35.04
CA GLY A 124 -3.73 7.50 33.73
C GLY A 124 -5.02 7.26 32.92
N ILE A 125 -4.86 6.97 31.64
CA ILE A 125 -5.93 6.52 30.73
C ILE A 125 -5.55 5.15 30.20
N PHE A 126 -6.53 4.27 30.08
CA PHE A 126 -6.34 2.96 29.46
C PHE A 126 -5.97 3.14 27.97
N PRO A 127 -4.90 2.49 27.46
CA PRO A 127 -4.56 2.55 26.04
C PRO A 127 -5.66 1.93 25.18
N GLY A 128 -6.26 2.73 24.30
CA GLY A 128 -7.25 2.26 23.35
C GLY A 128 -7.63 3.36 22.37
N SER A 129 -8.49 3.01 21.42
CA SER A 129 -9.09 3.97 20.50
C SER A 129 -10.59 4.09 20.73
N TRP A 130 -11.21 5.03 20.04
CA TRP A 130 -12.66 5.17 20.00
C TRP A 130 -13.39 4.07 19.21
N ILE A 131 -12.66 3.14 18.57
CA ILE A 131 -13.17 1.95 17.88
C ILE A 131 -12.84 0.74 18.75
N ASP A 132 -13.87 0.05 19.23
CA ASP A 132 -13.80 -1.15 20.07
C ASP A 132 -12.89 -1.07 21.31
N GLY A 133 -12.49 0.14 21.72
CA GLY A 133 -11.62 0.36 22.88
C GLY A 133 -10.21 -0.21 22.72
N ASN A 134 -9.76 -0.50 21.50
CA ASN A 134 -8.47 -1.14 21.23
C ASN A 134 -7.81 -0.57 19.96
N PHE A 135 -6.68 -1.15 19.52
CA PHE A 135 -5.93 -0.69 18.35
C PHE A 135 -5.98 -1.66 17.16
N PHE A 136 -6.84 -2.69 17.21
CA PHE A 136 -6.86 -3.79 16.26
C PHE A 136 -6.92 -3.30 14.81
N ILE A 137 -7.77 -2.33 14.50
CA ILE A 137 -7.93 -1.79 13.16
C ILE A 137 -6.68 -1.11 12.55
N TRP A 138 -5.60 -0.90 13.31
CA TRP A 138 -4.32 -0.39 12.79
C TRP A 138 -3.13 -1.31 13.03
N ILE A 139 -3.28 -2.40 13.82
CA ILE A 139 -2.15 -3.29 14.20
C ILE A 139 -2.59 -4.75 14.39
N GLY A 140 -3.76 -5.11 13.87
CA GLY A 140 -4.42 -6.40 14.09
C GLY A 140 -4.05 -7.42 13.03
N HIS A 141 -3.89 -6.98 11.79
CA HIS A 141 -3.71 -7.85 10.64
C HIS A 141 -2.23 -8.13 10.37
N ALA A 142 -1.95 -9.22 9.65
CA ALA A 142 -0.58 -9.58 9.27
C ALA A 142 0.09 -8.48 8.41
N ASP A 143 -0.73 -7.82 7.58
CA ASP A 143 -0.34 -6.76 6.66
C ASP A 143 0.04 -5.49 7.45
N ASP A 144 -0.75 -5.11 8.46
CA ASP A 144 -0.42 -4.03 9.40
C ASP A 144 0.95 -4.27 10.06
N LEU A 145 1.12 -5.47 10.63
CA LEU A 145 2.31 -5.82 11.37
C LEU A 145 3.55 -5.78 10.45
N ARG A 146 3.39 -6.09 9.17
CA ARG A 146 4.46 -5.98 8.17
C ARG A 146 4.79 -4.52 7.88
N ALA A 147 3.79 -3.69 7.61
CA ALA A 147 3.97 -2.26 7.39
C ALA A 147 4.62 -1.56 8.61
N TRP A 148 4.19 -1.90 9.84
CA TRP A 148 4.77 -1.35 11.08
C TRP A 148 6.23 -1.74 11.26
N ARG A 149 6.62 -2.99 10.90
CA ARG A 149 8.03 -3.41 10.92
C ARG A 149 8.86 -2.58 9.94
N GLN A 150 8.38 -2.41 8.71
CA GLN A 150 9.06 -1.60 7.69
C GLN A 150 9.22 -0.14 8.14
N LEU A 151 8.16 0.47 8.69
CA LEU A 151 8.21 1.84 9.22
C LEU A 151 9.17 1.97 10.41
N ARG A 152 9.13 1.02 11.35
CA ARG A 152 10.07 0.96 12.48
C ARG A 152 11.52 0.90 11.99
N ASP A 153 11.80 0.03 11.04
CA ASP A 153 13.15 -0.19 10.53
C ASP A 153 13.66 1.04 9.76
N ALA A 154 12.80 1.71 8.99
CA ALA A 154 13.09 2.99 8.36
C ALA A 154 13.36 4.09 9.41
N ARG A 155 12.57 4.18 10.48
CA ARG A 155 12.77 5.15 11.57
C ARG A 155 14.07 4.92 12.33
N GLN A 156 14.40 3.66 12.63
CA GLN A 156 15.67 3.31 13.28
C GLN A 156 16.87 3.63 12.37
N MET A 157 16.77 3.31 11.08
CA MET A 157 17.76 3.68 10.07
C MET A 157 17.95 5.20 10.03
N PHE A 158 16.85 5.96 9.92
CA PHE A 158 16.86 7.42 9.92
C PHE A 158 17.58 7.98 11.17
N GLY A 159 17.23 7.48 12.36
CA GLY A 159 17.86 7.92 13.62
C GLY A 159 19.37 7.69 13.66
N ARG A 160 19.85 6.58 13.08
CA ARG A 160 21.27 6.23 13.03
C ARG A 160 22.07 7.08 12.04
N VAL A 161 21.53 7.33 10.84
CA VAL A 161 22.32 7.89 9.73
C VAL A 161 22.06 9.39 9.49
N SER A 162 20.88 9.90 9.85
CA SER A 162 20.52 11.30 9.60
C SER A 162 21.44 12.36 10.21
N PRO A 163 22.15 12.14 11.35
CA PRO A 163 23.11 13.13 11.85
C PRO A 163 24.30 13.38 10.91
N ALA A 164 24.63 12.43 10.03
CA ALA A 164 25.73 12.54 9.06
C ALA A 164 25.27 13.00 7.66
N ALA A 165 23.96 13.08 7.43
CA ALA A 165 23.38 13.54 6.17
C ALA A 165 23.41 15.07 6.05
N SER A 166 23.23 15.59 4.83
CA SER A 166 23.07 17.03 4.65
C SER A 166 21.79 17.52 5.36
N PRO A 167 21.74 18.78 5.84
CA PRO A 167 20.53 19.31 6.48
C PRO A 167 19.28 19.23 5.58
N ALA A 168 19.45 19.44 4.27
CA ALA A 168 18.36 19.35 3.30
C ALA A 168 17.83 17.93 3.14
N ASP A 169 18.72 16.95 2.97
CA ASP A 169 18.33 15.53 2.83
C ASP A 169 17.69 15.01 4.11
N ARG A 170 18.22 15.41 5.27
CA ARG A 170 17.64 15.09 6.57
C ARG A 170 16.22 15.63 6.72
N GLU A 171 15.97 16.87 6.32
CA GLU A 171 14.63 17.47 6.40
C GLU A 171 13.64 16.75 5.49
N GLN A 172 14.03 16.46 4.24
CA GLN A 172 13.18 15.76 3.27
C GLN A 172 12.91 14.32 3.72
N ALA A 173 13.94 13.59 4.14
CA ALA A 173 13.78 12.24 4.65
C ALA A 173 12.88 12.20 5.90
N PHE A 174 12.96 13.22 6.76
CA PHE A 174 12.08 13.33 7.91
C PHE A 174 10.62 13.61 7.51
N LYS A 175 10.38 14.44 6.50
CA LYS A 175 9.04 14.67 5.93
C LYS A 175 8.44 13.39 5.37
N GLU A 176 9.18 12.64 4.56
CA GLU A 176 8.75 11.34 4.02
C GLU A 176 8.39 10.36 5.15
N LEU A 177 9.19 10.34 6.21
CA LEU A 177 8.94 9.50 7.39
C LEU A 177 7.67 9.93 8.14
N LEU A 178 7.43 11.24 8.31
CA LEU A 178 6.19 11.76 8.91
C LEU A 178 4.96 11.44 8.07
N ILE A 179 5.07 11.46 6.74
CA ILE A 179 3.99 11.04 5.85
C ILE A 179 3.70 9.56 6.05
N ALA A 180 4.72 8.71 6.10
CA ALA A 180 4.58 7.27 6.33
C ALA A 180 4.07 6.92 7.75
N GLU A 181 4.16 7.84 8.72
CA GLU A 181 3.59 7.69 10.07
C GLU A 181 2.08 7.99 10.14
N GLY A 182 1.45 8.38 9.03
CA GLY A 182 0.00 8.56 8.94
C GLY A 182 -0.75 7.26 9.22
N SER A 183 -1.75 7.30 10.11
CA SER A 183 -2.54 6.11 10.46
C SER A 183 -3.41 5.59 9.32
N ASP A 184 -3.75 6.46 8.35
CA ASP A 184 -4.56 6.12 7.17
C ASP A 184 -3.96 4.96 6.37
N TRP A 185 -2.63 4.83 6.29
CA TRP A 185 -2.00 3.69 5.61
C TRP A 185 -2.41 2.34 6.22
N PHE A 186 -2.52 2.30 7.55
CA PHE A 186 -2.85 1.11 8.32
C PHE A 186 -4.36 0.86 8.39
N TRP A 187 -5.17 1.87 8.11
CA TRP A 187 -6.63 1.72 8.04
C TRP A 187 -7.07 0.83 6.87
N TRP A 188 -6.31 0.81 5.78
CA TRP A 188 -6.65 0.09 4.54
C TRP A 188 -6.09 -1.33 4.45
N TYR A 189 -5.26 -1.75 5.41
CA TYR A 189 -4.70 -3.10 5.41
C TYR A 189 -5.66 -4.10 6.05
N GLY A 190 -5.55 -5.36 5.64
CA GLY A 190 -6.40 -6.44 6.14
C GLY A 190 -7.66 -6.67 5.32
N ASP A 191 -8.71 -7.19 5.96
CA ASP A 191 -9.99 -7.55 5.35
C ASP A 191 -11.17 -6.75 5.94
N ASP A 192 -10.91 -5.82 6.86
CA ASP A 192 -11.93 -5.03 7.54
C ASP A 192 -12.45 -3.86 6.68
N HIS A 193 -11.55 -3.19 5.95
CA HIS A 193 -11.84 -2.00 5.15
C HIS A 193 -11.14 -2.08 3.80
N SER A 194 -11.69 -1.40 2.81
CA SER A 194 -11.06 -1.22 1.49
C SER A 194 -11.32 0.20 1.00
N SER A 195 -10.29 0.79 0.40
CA SER A 195 -10.33 2.06 -0.31
C SER A 195 -10.76 1.92 -1.77
N GLU A 196 -11.01 0.70 -2.23
CA GLU A 196 -11.09 0.30 -3.66
C GLU A 196 -9.76 0.50 -4.44
N HIS A 197 -8.73 1.04 -3.79
CA HIS A 197 -7.41 1.39 -4.32
C HIS A 197 -6.27 0.93 -3.39
N ASP A 198 -6.46 -0.21 -2.72
CA ASP A 198 -5.59 -0.63 -1.61
C ASP A 198 -4.14 -0.84 -2.06
N LEU A 199 -3.94 -1.37 -3.27
CA LEU A 199 -2.61 -1.58 -3.86
C LEU A 199 -1.89 -0.25 -4.14
N GLU A 200 -2.61 0.78 -4.56
CA GLU A 200 -2.07 2.12 -4.75
C GLU A 200 -1.68 2.76 -3.42
N PHE A 201 -2.52 2.66 -2.39
CA PHE A 201 -2.19 3.14 -1.04
C PHE A 201 -0.96 2.42 -0.47
N ASP A 202 -0.88 1.10 -0.61
CA ASP A 202 0.29 0.31 -0.22
C ASP A 202 1.57 0.74 -0.95
N GLU A 203 1.49 0.95 -2.27
CA GLU A 203 2.63 1.41 -3.05
C GLU A 203 3.07 2.83 -2.66
N LEU A 204 2.14 3.73 -2.36
CA LEU A 204 2.47 5.08 -1.87
C LEU A 204 3.17 5.01 -0.51
N PHE A 205 2.62 4.25 0.44
CA PHE A 205 3.25 4.02 1.74
C PHE A 205 4.68 3.50 1.60
N ARG A 206 4.87 2.40 0.83
CA ARG A 206 6.20 1.82 0.61
C ARG A 206 7.12 2.78 -0.12
N ARG A 207 6.63 3.56 -1.09
CA ARG A 207 7.42 4.58 -1.79
C ARG A 207 7.94 5.65 -0.83
N HIS A 208 7.12 6.13 0.11
CA HIS A 208 7.58 7.06 1.14
C HIS A 208 8.74 6.47 1.94
N LEU A 209 8.63 5.21 2.36
CA LEU A 209 9.74 4.52 3.04
C LEU A 209 10.99 4.43 2.15
N ARG A 210 10.87 4.01 0.88
CA ARG A 210 12.02 3.95 -0.05
C ARG A 210 12.68 5.32 -0.24
N ASN A 211 11.91 6.40 -0.29
CA ASN A 211 12.43 7.76 -0.39
C ASN A 211 13.34 8.11 0.82
N VAL A 212 12.96 7.70 2.05
CA VAL A 212 13.80 7.90 3.24
C VAL A 212 15.18 7.26 3.06
N TYR A 213 15.25 6.02 2.54
CA TYR A 213 16.53 5.34 2.27
C TYR A 213 17.33 6.06 1.17
N HIS A 214 16.67 6.40 0.05
CA HIS A 214 17.33 7.08 -1.07
C HIS A 214 17.93 8.42 -0.69
N MET A 215 17.17 9.27 0.02
CA MET A 215 17.62 10.59 0.46
C MET A 215 18.83 10.50 1.41
N LEU A 216 18.91 9.43 2.20
CA LEU A 216 20.02 9.20 3.13
C LEU A 216 21.15 8.35 2.53
N GLY A 217 21.13 8.11 1.22
CA GLY A 217 22.14 7.34 0.50
C GLY A 217 22.27 5.89 0.99
N GLN A 218 21.20 5.32 1.56
CA GLN A 218 21.18 3.95 2.04
C GLN A 218 20.59 3.01 0.99
N GLN A 219 20.98 1.74 1.03
CA GLN A 219 20.36 0.71 0.21
C GLN A 219 18.91 0.49 0.66
N VAL A 220 17.98 0.48 -0.29
CA VAL A 220 16.57 0.20 -0.05
C VAL A 220 16.38 -1.31 0.20
N PRO A 221 15.73 -1.73 1.30
CA PRO A 221 15.35 -3.12 1.52
C PRO A 221 14.46 -3.67 0.39
N GLU A 222 14.75 -4.89 -0.08
CA GLU A 222 14.02 -5.53 -1.18
C GLU A 222 12.53 -5.73 -0.87
N GLU A 223 12.19 -5.95 0.40
CA GLU A 223 10.80 -6.13 0.86
C GLU A 223 9.90 -4.92 0.60
N LEU A 224 10.46 -3.71 0.46
CA LEU A 224 9.71 -2.49 0.15
C LEU A 224 9.27 -2.42 -1.32
N PHE A 225 9.74 -3.34 -2.16
CA PHE A 225 9.30 -3.48 -3.54
C PHE A 225 8.24 -4.57 -3.72
N ALA A 226 7.90 -5.29 -2.65
CA ALA A 226 6.82 -6.27 -2.65
C ALA A 226 5.64 -5.70 -1.85
N THR A 227 4.41 -5.89 -2.36
CA THR A 227 3.21 -5.40 -1.68
C THR A 227 3.07 -5.98 -0.27
N ASN A 228 2.55 -5.18 0.66
CA ASN A 228 2.19 -5.67 1.99
C ASN A 228 0.85 -6.41 2.00
N ILE A 229 -0.02 -6.15 1.03
CA ILE A 229 -1.37 -6.71 0.96
C ILE A 229 -1.31 -8.21 0.66
N SER A 230 -1.79 -9.00 1.60
CA SER A 230 -1.91 -10.46 1.49
C SER A 230 -3.34 -10.91 1.19
N THR A 231 -4.33 -10.06 1.51
CA THR A 231 -5.76 -10.28 1.28
C THR A 231 -6.18 -9.78 -0.11
N GLY A 232 -7.10 -10.50 -0.75
CA GLY A 232 -7.57 -10.20 -2.11
C GLY A 232 -6.89 -11.05 -3.19
N GLN A 233 -7.68 -11.48 -4.18
CA GLN A 233 -7.12 -11.92 -5.45
C GLN A 233 -6.49 -10.68 -6.08
N VAL A 234 -5.18 -10.47 -5.88
CA VAL A 234 -4.41 -9.69 -6.84
C VAL A 234 -4.77 -10.32 -8.20
N PRO A 235 -5.44 -9.60 -9.11
CA PRO A 235 -5.83 -10.16 -10.39
C PRO A 235 -4.60 -10.85 -10.96
N LEU A 236 -4.76 -12.06 -11.51
CA LEU A 236 -3.65 -12.81 -12.11
C LEU A 236 -3.04 -11.93 -13.21
N THR A 237 -2.06 -11.10 -12.84
CA THR A 237 -1.22 -10.32 -13.76
C THR A 237 -0.37 -11.27 -14.58
N VAL A 238 -0.42 -12.56 -14.28
CA VAL A 238 0.35 -13.63 -14.89
C VAL A 238 -0.62 -14.76 -15.25
N VAL A 239 -0.93 -14.87 -16.53
CA VAL A 239 -1.51 -16.10 -17.10
C VAL A 239 -0.37 -17.11 -17.21
N THR A 240 -0.54 -18.32 -16.67
CA THR A 240 0.50 -19.34 -16.73
C THR A 240 0.55 -20.04 -18.09
N PRO A 241 1.72 -20.51 -18.56
CA PRO A 241 1.82 -21.30 -19.78
C PRO A 241 0.94 -22.55 -19.73
N VAL A 242 0.30 -22.89 -20.85
CA VAL A 242 -0.62 -24.04 -20.97
C VAL A 242 -0.03 -25.22 -21.73
N GLY A 243 1.18 -25.06 -22.27
CA GLY A 243 1.90 -26.08 -23.03
C GLY A 243 3.39 -25.78 -23.12
N LEU A 244 4.17 -26.72 -23.65
CA LEU A 244 5.59 -26.51 -23.89
C LEU A 244 5.80 -25.58 -25.10
N LEU A 245 6.79 -24.71 -25.00
CA LEU A 245 7.19 -23.81 -26.08
C LEU A 245 8.35 -24.39 -26.87
N ASN A 246 8.44 -24.07 -28.16
CA ASN A 246 9.64 -24.34 -28.95
C ASN A 246 9.83 -23.20 -29.97
N PRO A 247 10.12 -21.97 -29.50
CA PRO A 247 10.18 -20.80 -30.36
C PRO A 247 11.50 -20.74 -31.12
N VAL A 248 11.47 -20.22 -32.35
CA VAL A 248 12.68 -19.87 -33.08
C VAL A 248 13.10 -18.47 -32.65
N LEU A 249 14.23 -18.37 -31.93
CA LEU A 249 14.74 -17.07 -31.46
C LEU A 249 15.38 -16.29 -32.62
N ASP A 250 14.58 -15.51 -33.34
CA ASP A 250 15.05 -14.63 -34.42
C ASP A 250 14.74 -13.15 -34.15
N GLY A 251 14.07 -12.85 -33.03
CA GLY A 251 13.68 -11.51 -32.61
C GLY A 251 12.51 -10.95 -33.42
N ARG A 252 11.76 -11.79 -34.14
CA ARG A 252 10.61 -11.41 -34.97
C ARG A 252 9.39 -12.19 -34.53
N SER A 253 8.20 -11.61 -34.71
CA SER A 253 6.96 -12.37 -34.54
C SER A 253 6.70 -13.20 -35.81
N SER A 254 7.50 -14.24 -36.03
CA SER A 254 7.58 -14.97 -37.31
C SER A 254 6.36 -15.87 -37.57
N SER A 255 5.76 -16.42 -36.51
CA SER A 255 4.52 -17.20 -36.56
C SER A 255 3.65 -16.97 -35.33
N TYR A 256 2.34 -16.79 -35.54
CA TYR A 256 1.35 -16.66 -34.46
C TYR A 256 1.39 -17.84 -33.47
N PHE A 257 1.76 -19.03 -33.94
CA PHE A 257 1.72 -20.26 -33.14
C PHE A 257 2.92 -20.44 -32.20
N GLU A 258 4.03 -19.72 -32.41
CA GLU A 258 5.28 -19.94 -31.66
C GLU A 258 5.15 -19.66 -30.17
N TRP A 259 4.37 -18.65 -29.82
CA TRP A 259 4.15 -18.19 -28.44
C TRP A 259 2.71 -18.43 -27.97
N LEU A 260 1.90 -19.18 -28.72
CA LEU A 260 0.49 -19.42 -28.40
C LEU A 260 0.26 -20.07 -27.02
N PRO A 261 1.04 -21.07 -26.57
CA PRO A 261 0.85 -21.67 -25.26
C PRO A 261 1.59 -20.93 -24.14
N ALA A 262 2.20 -19.77 -24.42
CA ALA A 262 2.97 -19.02 -23.46
C ALA A 262 2.08 -18.41 -22.37
N GLY A 263 2.68 -18.23 -21.20
CA GLY A 263 2.13 -17.37 -20.17
C GLY A 263 2.28 -15.91 -20.55
N ILE A 264 1.34 -15.10 -20.09
CA ILE A 264 1.28 -13.66 -20.39
C ILE A 264 1.37 -12.92 -19.07
N VAL A 265 2.32 -11.99 -18.99
CA VAL A 265 2.34 -10.97 -17.94
C VAL A 265 1.64 -9.74 -18.48
N GLU A 266 0.50 -9.38 -17.88
CA GLU A 266 -0.23 -8.16 -18.19
C GLU A 266 0.63 -6.94 -17.78
N THR A 267 0.86 -6.03 -18.72
CA THR A 267 1.72 -4.84 -18.51
C THR A 267 0.91 -3.55 -18.38
N ASP A 268 -0.43 -3.65 -18.39
CA ASP A 268 -1.31 -2.48 -18.30
C ASP A 268 -1.12 -1.79 -16.94
N GLY A 269 -0.72 -0.51 -17.00
CA GLY A 269 -0.89 0.38 -15.86
C GLY A 269 -2.37 0.55 -15.53
N PRO A 270 -2.75 0.78 -14.26
CA PRO A 270 -4.14 0.91 -13.85
C PRO A 270 -4.86 1.95 -14.72
N SER A 271 -5.90 1.50 -15.41
CA SER A 271 -6.81 2.34 -16.18
C SER A 271 -7.70 3.12 -15.21
N GLY A 272 -7.13 4.15 -14.58
CA GLY A 272 -7.87 5.14 -13.81
C GLY A 272 -8.53 6.15 -14.75
N THR A 273 -9.85 6.25 -14.70
CA THR A 273 -10.59 7.34 -15.32
C THR A 273 -10.32 8.63 -14.52
N MET A 274 -9.27 9.38 -14.88
CA MET A 274 -9.13 10.85 -14.80
C MET A 274 -7.66 11.28 -14.81
N THR A 275 -7.06 11.35 -16.00
CA THR A 275 -6.22 12.48 -16.44
C THR A 275 -5.89 12.30 -17.91
N GLY A 276 -6.55 13.09 -18.76
CA GLY A 276 -6.06 13.36 -20.11
C GLY A 276 -4.77 14.14 -20.00
N GLY A 277 -3.64 13.44 -19.99
CA GLY A 277 -2.31 14.01 -19.88
C GLY A 277 -1.29 12.91 -20.02
N GLU A 278 -0.82 12.70 -21.25
CA GLU A 278 0.32 11.86 -21.64
C GLU A 278 0.28 10.42 -21.10
N ARG A 279 -0.24 9.49 -21.91
CA ARG A 279 0.17 8.08 -21.80
C ARG A 279 1.69 8.07 -21.70
N ARG A 280 2.25 7.67 -20.55
CA ARG A 280 3.68 7.35 -20.47
C ARG A 280 3.94 6.38 -21.62
N ASP A 281 4.92 6.70 -22.47
CA ASP A 281 5.42 5.76 -23.48
C ASP A 281 6.01 4.56 -22.73
N MET A 282 5.17 3.57 -22.43
CA MET A 282 5.62 2.37 -21.73
C MET A 282 6.66 1.67 -22.58
N ALA A 283 7.80 1.37 -21.96
CA ALA A 283 8.91 0.70 -22.60
C ALA A 283 8.52 -0.73 -23.00
N VAL A 284 7.72 -1.42 -22.17
CA VAL A 284 7.18 -2.77 -22.44
C VAL A 284 5.68 -2.72 -22.66
N ARG A 285 5.22 -3.29 -23.78
CA ARG A 285 3.80 -3.46 -24.14
C ARG A 285 3.26 -4.84 -23.78
N GLN A 286 4.12 -5.85 -23.78
CA GLN A 286 3.76 -7.21 -23.42
C GLN A 286 5.00 -7.97 -22.98
N LEU A 287 4.84 -8.80 -21.94
CA LEU A 287 5.83 -9.79 -21.53
C LEU A 287 5.19 -11.18 -21.62
N LEU A 288 5.80 -12.04 -22.44
CA LEU A 288 5.45 -13.44 -22.62
C LEU A 288 6.53 -14.30 -21.99
N PHE A 289 6.17 -15.41 -21.38
CA PHE A 289 7.12 -16.38 -20.87
C PHE A 289 6.60 -17.80 -21.02
N GLY A 290 7.50 -18.77 -21.03
CA GLY A 290 7.14 -20.18 -20.96
C GLY A 290 8.39 -21.03 -21.05
N PHE A 291 8.25 -22.30 -21.36
CA PHE A 291 9.37 -23.23 -21.21
C PHE A 291 9.21 -24.46 -22.10
N ASP A 292 10.34 -25.07 -22.47
CA ASP A 292 10.41 -26.49 -22.81
C ASP A 292 11.00 -27.28 -21.62
N LEU A 293 11.37 -28.54 -21.83
CA LEU A 293 11.96 -29.38 -20.78
C LEU A 293 13.36 -28.93 -20.31
N GLU A 294 14.03 -28.07 -21.06
CA GLU A 294 15.42 -27.67 -20.86
C GLU A 294 15.59 -26.17 -20.58
N ASN A 295 14.73 -25.33 -21.14
CA ASN A 295 14.89 -23.87 -21.24
C ASN A 295 13.66 -23.11 -20.74
N LEU A 296 13.92 -22.02 -20.03
CA LEU A 296 12.98 -20.92 -19.81
C LEU A 296 13.09 -19.93 -20.98
N TYR A 297 11.96 -19.63 -21.62
CA TYR A 297 11.83 -18.66 -22.70
C TYR A 297 11.14 -17.38 -22.21
N LEU A 298 11.65 -16.23 -22.65
CA LEU A 298 11.02 -14.93 -22.44
C LEU A 298 10.93 -14.17 -23.76
N ARG A 299 9.81 -13.46 -23.96
CA ARG A 299 9.64 -12.50 -25.05
C ARG A 299 9.11 -11.17 -24.51
N LEU A 300 9.75 -10.08 -24.90
CA LEU A 300 9.34 -8.72 -24.58
C LEU A 300 9.01 -7.96 -25.86
N ASP A 301 7.80 -7.43 -25.90
CA ASP A 301 7.34 -6.53 -26.95
C ASP A 301 7.49 -5.10 -26.44
N LEU A 302 8.40 -4.33 -27.05
CA LEU A 302 8.73 -2.98 -26.58
C LEU A 302 7.93 -1.89 -27.32
N GLY A 303 7.99 -0.65 -26.82
CA GLY A 303 7.43 0.56 -27.45
C GLY A 303 8.03 0.94 -28.83
N GLY A 304 8.75 0.03 -29.48
CA GLY A 304 9.43 0.16 -30.77
C GLY A 304 10.31 -1.08 -31.04
N PRO A 305 11.02 -1.17 -32.18
CA PRO A 305 11.85 -2.33 -32.50
C PRO A 305 12.90 -2.60 -31.42
N ALA A 306 12.86 -3.80 -30.84
CA ALA A 306 13.72 -4.15 -29.71
C ALA A 306 15.22 -4.02 -30.01
N GLY A 307 15.65 -4.40 -31.22
CA GLY A 307 17.04 -4.28 -31.64
C GLY A 307 17.54 -2.83 -31.60
N GLN A 308 16.68 -1.87 -31.98
CA GLN A 308 17.01 -0.45 -31.90
C GLN A 308 17.07 0.05 -30.45
N LYS A 309 16.09 -0.33 -29.63
CA LYS A 309 16.06 0.06 -28.21
C LYS A 309 17.29 -0.42 -27.44
N LEU A 310 17.72 -1.66 -27.68
CA LEU A 310 18.96 -2.19 -27.10
C LEU A 310 20.20 -1.43 -27.59
N ALA A 311 20.25 -1.05 -28.87
CA ALA A 311 21.35 -0.25 -29.43
C ALA A 311 21.39 1.18 -28.84
N GLU A 312 20.25 1.73 -28.46
CA GLU A 312 20.11 3.02 -27.75
C GLU A 312 20.46 2.91 -26.25
N GLY A 313 20.92 1.75 -25.79
CA GLY A 313 21.41 1.54 -24.43
C GLY A 313 20.36 1.08 -23.42
N LEU A 314 19.15 0.71 -23.88
CA LEU A 314 18.17 0.03 -23.04
C LEU A 314 18.74 -1.33 -22.61
N ARG A 315 18.54 -1.68 -21.34
CA ARG A 315 18.91 -2.99 -20.79
C ARG A 315 17.70 -3.64 -20.14
N CYS A 316 17.53 -4.93 -20.35
CA CYS A 316 16.49 -5.74 -19.71
C CYS A 316 17.17 -6.73 -18.76
N SER A 317 16.73 -6.78 -17.50
CA SER A 317 17.26 -7.69 -16.49
C SER A 317 16.15 -8.60 -15.99
N VAL A 318 16.28 -9.90 -16.21
CA VAL A 318 15.40 -10.92 -15.59
C VAL A 318 16.04 -11.31 -14.26
N ASN A 319 15.45 -10.89 -13.16
CA ASN A 319 15.98 -11.10 -11.81
C ASN A 319 15.22 -12.23 -11.13
N PHE A 320 15.95 -13.24 -10.64
CA PHE A 320 15.36 -14.41 -10.00
C PHE A 320 15.29 -14.19 -8.48
N THR A 321 14.09 -14.36 -7.92
CA THR A 321 13.87 -14.46 -6.48
C THR A 321 13.93 -15.92 -6.01
N THR A 322 13.69 -16.86 -6.93
CA THR A 322 13.90 -18.30 -6.74
C THR A 322 14.49 -18.89 -8.02
N PRO A 323 15.72 -19.42 -8.03
CA PRO A 323 16.72 -19.32 -6.96
C PRO A 323 17.18 -17.87 -6.77
N VAL A 324 17.50 -17.48 -5.53
CA VAL A 324 18.09 -16.16 -5.25
C VAL A 324 19.46 -16.02 -5.90
N ASP A 325 19.94 -14.77 -6.00
CA ASP A 325 21.30 -14.42 -6.45
C ASP A 325 21.59 -14.66 -7.94
N TRP A 326 20.57 -14.88 -8.78
CA TRP A 326 20.72 -15.00 -10.23
C TRP A 326 20.01 -13.86 -10.96
N ARG A 327 20.63 -13.36 -12.03
CA ARG A 327 19.97 -12.49 -13.00
C ARG A 327 20.49 -12.69 -14.40
N LEU A 328 19.59 -12.65 -15.39
CA LEU A 328 19.92 -12.63 -16.80
C LEU A 328 19.85 -11.20 -17.32
N VAL A 329 20.97 -10.68 -17.81
CA VAL A 329 21.05 -9.32 -18.38
C VAL A 329 21.06 -9.40 -19.91
N LEU A 330 20.08 -8.76 -20.52
CA LEU A 330 19.92 -8.62 -21.97
C LEU A 330 20.27 -7.18 -22.37
N SER A 331 21.23 -7.02 -23.28
CA SER A 331 21.74 -5.70 -23.68
C SER A 331 22.21 -5.67 -25.14
N GLY A 332 22.34 -4.46 -25.71
CA GLY A 332 22.93 -4.26 -27.04
C GLY A 332 24.45 -4.11 -26.98
N THR A 333 25.15 -4.71 -27.94
CA THR A 333 26.58 -4.51 -28.16
C THR A 333 26.86 -4.16 -29.62
N ASN A 334 28.09 -3.75 -29.94
CA ASN A 334 28.53 -3.51 -31.33
C ASN A 334 28.44 -4.76 -32.23
N ARG A 335 28.25 -5.96 -31.66
CA ARG A 335 28.14 -7.22 -32.39
C ARG A 335 26.70 -7.75 -32.47
N GLY A 336 25.72 -6.99 -31.95
CA GLY A 336 24.32 -7.41 -31.83
C GLY A 336 23.89 -7.58 -30.37
N PRO A 337 22.70 -8.18 -30.14
CA PRO A 337 22.19 -8.42 -28.81
C PRO A 337 23.09 -9.42 -28.06
N MET A 338 23.18 -9.25 -26.74
CA MET A 338 23.97 -10.10 -25.85
C MET A 338 23.17 -10.44 -24.60
N ALA A 339 23.18 -11.72 -24.24
CA ALA A 339 22.67 -12.25 -22.99
C ALA A 339 23.83 -12.63 -22.08
N GLU A 340 23.78 -12.18 -20.83
CA GLU A 340 24.78 -12.51 -19.83
C GLU A 340 24.08 -12.94 -18.54
N LEU A 341 24.26 -14.21 -18.16
CA LEU A 341 23.82 -14.70 -16.86
C LEU A 341 24.84 -14.28 -15.81
N GLN A 342 24.38 -13.66 -14.74
CA GLN A 342 25.21 -13.20 -13.64
C GLN A 342 24.74 -13.82 -12.33
N GLN A 343 25.71 -14.17 -11.49
CA GLN A 343 25.47 -14.63 -10.13
C GLN A 343 26.00 -13.59 -9.13
N ARG A 344 25.28 -13.39 -8.04
CA ARG A 344 25.71 -12.50 -6.96
C ARG A 344 26.78 -13.18 -6.11
N ALA A 345 27.96 -12.57 -6.04
CA ALA A 345 29.02 -13.01 -5.16
C ALA A 345 28.72 -12.63 -3.69
N PRO A 346 29.35 -13.28 -2.69
CA PRO A 346 29.12 -12.99 -1.26
C PRO A 346 29.39 -11.53 -0.84
N ASN A 347 30.20 -10.80 -1.61
CA ASN A 347 30.47 -9.37 -1.40
C ASN A 347 29.38 -8.45 -1.99
N GLY A 348 28.28 -9.01 -2.51
CA GLY A 348 27.16 -8.30 -3.11
C GLY A 348 27.36 -7.90 -4.58
N THR A 349 28.52 -8.17 -5.18
CA THR A 349 28.80 -7.83 -6.58
C THR A 349 28.26 -8.88 -7.55
N TRP A 350 27.81 -8.44 -8.73
CA TRP A 350 27.35 -9.34 -9.78
C TRP A 350 28.50 -9.77 -10.68
N VAL A 351 28.65 -11.08 -10.88
CA VAL A 351 29.73 -11.68 -11.67
C VAL A 351 29.15 -12.54 -12.78
N ALA A 352 29.64 -12.37 -14.00
CA ALA A 352 29.20 -13.15 -15.16
C ALA A 352 29.56 -14.64 -15.00
N SER A 353 28.59 -15.52 -15.21
CA SER A 353 28.78 -16.96 -15.28
C SER A 353 29.32 -17.35 -16.65
N ARG A 354 30.61 -17.72 -16.72
CA ARG A 354 31.28 -18.07 -17.98
C ARG A 354 30.86 -19.42 -18.56
N ALA A 355 30.26 -20.28 -17.76
CA ALA A 355 29.80 -21.60 -18.18
C ALA A 355 28.36 -21.59 -18.69
N ALA A 356 27.59 -20.53 -18.42
CA ALA A 356 26.22 -20.40 -18.83
C ALA A 356 26.11 -20.15 -20.34
N THR A 357 25.04 -20.62 -20.94
CA THR A 357 24.79 -20.57 -22.38
C THR A 357 23.42 -19.95 -22.71
N PRO A 358 23.07 -18.78 -22.15
CA PRO A 358 21.82 -18.13 -22.53
C PRO A 358 21.89 -17.64 -23.98
N SER A 359 20.76 -17.63 -24.66
CA SER A 359 20.62 -17.11 -26.01
C SER A 359 19.67 -15.93 -26.04
N VAL A 360 19.89 -15.02 -26.99
CA VAL A 360 19.05 -13.83 -27.18
C VAL A 360 18.97 -13.50 -28.67
N ALA A 361 17.79 -13.04 -29.09
CA ALA A 361 17.57 -12.45 -30.38
C ALA A 361 16.78 -11.15 -30.22
N ALA A 362 17.11 -10.13 -31.00
CA ALA A 362 16.45 -8.84 -30.94
C ALA A 362 16.34 -8.23 -32.33
N ALA A 363 15.12 -8.12 -32.85
CA ALA A 363 14.81 -7.37 -34.05
C ALA A 363 13.59 -6.48 -33.79
N GLU A 364 12.38 -6.99 -34.05
CA GLU A 364 11.13 -6.32 -33.69
C GLU A 364 10.81 -6.53 -32.21
N VAL A 365 10.97 -7.77 -31.73
CA VAL A 365 10.77 -8.18 -30.34
C VAL A 365 12.11 -8.62 -29.74
N LEU A 366 12.18 -8.65 -28.40
CA LEU A 366 13.32 -9.19 -27.66
C LEU A 366 12.97 -10.58 -27.16
N GLU A 367 13.71 -11.59 -27.59
CA GLU A 367 13.51 -12.98 -27.16
C GLU A 367 14.77 -13.50 -26.50
N ALA A 368 14.60 -14.31 -25.46
CA ALA A 368 15.70 -14.97 -24.78
C ALA A 368 15.35 -16.39 -24.37
N ALA A 369 16.34 -17.27 -24.37
CA ALA A 369 16.27 -18.56 -23.71
C ALA A 369 17.38 -18.70 -22.66
N LEU A 370 17.02 -19.30 -21.54
CA LEU A 370 17.91 -19.60 -20.43
C LEU A 370 17.75 -21.07 -20.05
N PRO A 371 18.79 -21.89 -20.22
CA PRO A 371 18.77 -23.27 -19.73
C PRO A 371 18.53 -23.33 -18.23
N PHE A 372 17.58 -24.16 -17.77
CA PHE A 372 17.32 -24.36 -16.33
C PHE A 372 18.55 -24.90 -15.59
N ALA A 373 19.37 -25.70 -16.28
CA ALA A 373 20.63 -26.22 -15.76
C ALA A 373 21.63 -25.11 -15.39
N ASP A 374 21.61 -23.97 -16.10
CA ASP A 374 22.48 -22.83 -15.82
C ASP A 374 22.10 -22.13 -14.50
N LEU A 375 20.84 -22.27 -14.06
CA LEU A 375 20.34 -21.82 -12.76
C LEU A 375 20.48 -22.89 -11.66
N GLY A 376 20.97 -24.09 -12.01
CA GLY A 376 21.03 -25.24 -11.11
C GLY A 376 19.65 -25.83 -10.79
N LEU A 377 18.66 -25.62 -11.65
CA LEU A 377 17.29 -26.11 -11.45
C LEU A 377 17.06 -27.42 -12.24
N GLY A 378 16.43 -28.39 -11.57
CA GLY A 378 15.92 -29.62 -12.18
C GLY A 378 14.39 -29.67 -12.23
N PRO A 379 13.81 -30.75 -12.80
CA PRO A 379 12.36 -30.91 -12.90
C PRO A 379 11.64 -30.73 -11.55
N ASN A 380 10.47 -30.07 -11.58
CA ASN A 380 9.65 -29.70 -10.42
C ASN A 380 10.33 -28.77 -9.39
N ASN A 381 11.52 -28.25 -9.66
CA ASN A 381 12.06 -27.18 -8.81
C ASN A 381 11.25 -25.89 -9.05
N PRO A 382 10.94 -25.14 -7.98
CA PRO A 382 10.27 -23.86 -8.12
C PRO A 382 11.24 -22.83 -8.71
N PHE A 383 10.69 -21.96 -9.55
CA PHE A 383 11.37 -20.74 -9.98
C PHE A 383 10.45 -19.54 -9.81
N ALA A 384 11.05 -18.38 -9.57
CA ALA A 384 10.33 -17.12 -9.46
C ALA A 384 11.20 -15.98 -9.98
N PHE A 385 10.66 -15.12 -10.84
CA PHE A 385 11.40 -14.01 -11.44
C PHE A 385 10.55 -12.76 -11.68
N PHE A 386 11.22 -11.62 -11.86
CA PHE A 386 10.62 -10.41 -12.42
C PHE A 386 11.58 -9.78 -13.43
N VAL A 387 11.04 -8.93 -14.32
CA VAL A 387 11.81 -8.27 -15.35
C VAL A 387 11.89 -6.78 -15.06
N SER A 388 13.10 -6.24 -15.02
CA SER A 388 13.37 -4.80 -14.87
C SER A 388 13.92 -4.23 -16.18
N ILE A 389 13.40 -3.07 -16.60
CA ILE A 389 13.90 -2.31 -17.74
C ILE A 389 14.73 -1.14 -17.22
N LEU A 390 15.96 -1.02 -17.71
CA LEU A 390 16.91 -0.01 -17.27
C LEU A 390 17.40 0.84 -18.43
N GLN A 391 17.57 2.14 -18.19
CA GLN A 391 18.30 3.07 -19.06
C GLN A 391 19.44 3.68 -18.26
N GLY A 392 20.68 3.34 -18.62
CA GLY A 392 21.83 3.69 -17.77
C GLY A 392 21.72 3.02 -16.39
N ALA A 393 21.80 3.80 -15.32
CA ALA A 393 21.67 3.31 -13.93
C ALA A 393 20.23 3.34 -13.38
N ASN A 394 19.29 3.91 -14.13
CA ASN A 394 17.92 4.12 -13.67
C ASN A 394 17.02 2.95 -14.12
N GLU A 395 16.29 2.36 -13.19
CA GLU A 395 15.20 1.42 -13.48
C GLU A 395 13.96 2.22 -13.88
N LEU A 396 13.48 1.98 -15.11
CA LEU A 396 12.33 2.65 -15.70
C LEU A 396 11.03 1.92 -15.36
N GLU A 397 11.04 0.59 -15.50
CA GLU A 397 9.86 -0.26 -15.33
C GLU A 397 10.23 -1.62 -14.74
N ARG A 398 9.26 -2.22 -14.03
CA ARG A 398 9.34 -3.57 -13.48
C ARG A 398 8.05 -4.34 -13.78
N HIS A 399 8.20 -5.56 -14.29
CA HIS A 399 7.09 -6.42 -14.71
C HIS A 399 7.26 -7.85 -14.20
N PRO A 400 6.26 -8.43 -13.49
CA PRO A 400 5.07 -7.77 -12.96
C PRO A 400 5.43 -6.79 -11.83
N ALA A 401 4.60 -5.75 -11.64
CA ALA A 401 4.88 -4.67 -10.70
C ALA A 401 4.83 -5.10 -9.23
N HIS A 402 3.97 -6.07 -8.88
CA HIS A 402 3.61 -6.37 -7.48
C HIS A 402 4.09 -7.75 -6.99
N ARG A 403 4.12 -8.78 -7.85
CA ARG A 403 4.55 -10.14 -7.52
C ARG A 403 5.45 -10.69 -8.63
N PRO A 404 6.47 -11.53 -8.32
CA PRO A 404 7.22 -12.21 -9.35
C PRO A 404 6.31 -13.19 -10.11
N VAL A 405 6.69 -13.52 -11.34
CA VAL A 405 6.20 -14.71 -12.04
C VAL A 405 6.69 -15.92 -11.28
N GLU A 406 5.79 -16.82 -10.90
CA GLU A 406 6.12 -18.06 -10.19
C GLU A 406 5.74 -19.28 -11.04
N GLY A 407 6.55 -20.33 -11.00
CA GLY A 407 6.31 -21.56 -11.74
C GLY A 407 7.17 -22.72 -11.25
N LEU A 408 6.95 -23.90 -11.83
CA LEU A 408 7.77 -25.09 -11.62
C LEU A 408 8.46 -25.44 -12.94
N VAL A 409 9.72 -25.90 -12.87
CA VAL A 409 10.41 -26.47 -14.03
C VAL A 409 9.58 -27.65 -14.57
N PRO A 410 9.20 -27.65 -15.85
CA PRO A 410 8.31 -28.68 -16.41
C PRO A 410 8.97 -30.05 -16.37
N GLU A 411 8.14 -31.07 -16.21
CA GLU A 411 8.51 -32.46 -16.39
C GLU A 411 7.81 -33.06 -17.62
N THR A 412 8.19 -34.26 -18.02
CA THR A 412 7.64 -34.94 -19.21
C THR A 412 6.13 -35.19 -19.15
N SER A 413 5.51 -35.06 -17.97
CA SER A 413 4.07 -35.19 -17.76
C SER A 413 3.29 -33.88 -18.01
N PHE A 414 3.98 -32.74 -18.15
CA PHE A 414 3.39 -31.39 -18.14
C PHE A 414 2.27 -31.23 -19.19
N GLU A 415 2.48 -31.68 -20.42
CA GLU A 415 1.46 -31.61 -21.48
C GLU A 415 0.24 -32.48 -21.17
N LYS A 416 0.43 -33.65 -20.54
CA LYS A 416 -0.67 -34.57 -20.19
C LYS A 416 -1.53 -34.02 -19.06
N LEU A 417 -0.92 -33.27 -18.12
CA LEU A 417 -1.61 -32.69 -16.97
C LEU A 417 -2.36 -31.40 -17.35
N ASN A 418 -1.86 -30.65 -18.34
CA ASN A 418 -2.46 -29.38 -18.77
C ASN A 418 -3.31 -29.49 -20.05
N TRP A 419 -3.50 -30.70 -20.58
CA TRP A 419 -4.42 -30.96 -21.68
C TRP A 419 -5.88 -30.73 -21.24
N LYS A 420 -6.47 -29.61 -21.68
CA LYS A 420 -7.91 -29.39 -21.65
C LYS A 420 -8.47 -29.66 -23.05
N ALA A 421 -9.39 -30.62 -23.15
CA ALA A 421 -10.05 -31.03 -24.39
C ALA A 421 -10.86 -29.90 -25.04
#